data_AF-A0A836U9Q7-F1
#
_entry.id   AF-A0A836U9Q7-F1
#
_cell.length_a   1.000
_cell.length_b   1.000
_cell.length_c   1.000
_cell.angle_alpha   90.00
_cell.angle_beta   90.00
_cell.angle_gamma   90.00
#
_symmetry.space_group_name_H-M   'P 1'
#
loop_
_entity.id
_entity.type
_entity.pdbx_description
1 polymer ?
#
loop_
_entity_poly.entity_id
_entity_poly.type
_entity_poly.pdbx_seq_one_letter_code
_entity_poly.pdbx_strand_id
1 'polypeptide(L)'
;MNNDPQTTEPNYADRTDNVDTKIDILRRALQAGDHVLALGVADSIKDTVANERMLHAAPGPVDLPAAAWRSTEELPEAWHRWADGWSLCQSLQLAEPIGQTRSVEPIDLLVALPTDQVQSPNRELRVAQIEDGQLCEIRSQVYGEVRRGPHWFAQLVFEANVNANDTTIILIFCNNPAAELPDYPSRMQVRGEGVGLEIETPDYVATLSPQMGQLESLTPKWHTGGLRLATHGNGHGEPPNLDWAHDYTTAGPFQKMRMTNWAECPNYEVVRGPLCTIVRRFGFPHSPAHPLFTPSRLFMDLSYTFYAGVPYFLKHGHMQATRDFCAWVARDDEWYFGGRPFNESLWMDDAGRVHEGPVPTEQTDHVWGVGFFHHQSRDSIFAIYLDHRLDLPAGADPEAAPLYHHLDTTLDHSKPGQPPHASVWCRPMFRDNAQLQTDTRLTLRNAYLLAPYAEQDGAAELEALRERLLSPLIATAPQSTAYFAGAANTTQPLARIGERSSDWPRKRALWQAMRDVPEDQFHGGKANLVDMGYIYDVRTRGNDVRVLMTMPHKGRPKFNFLANPLRARLEQLADVNSVVVELTWQPAWSPNRLTDAGRQMMGLDD
;
A
#
# COMPACT_ATOMS: atom_id res chain seq x y z
N MET A 1 13.61 -11.98 51.05
CA MET A 1 13.01 -12.30 49.74
C MET A 1 13.78 -11.50 48.72
N ASN A 2 14.36 -12.18 47.71
CA ASN A 2 15.22 -11.54 46.73
C ASN A 2 14.31 -10.75 45.78
N ASN A 3 14.24 -9.42 45.94
CA ASN A 3 13.45 -8.53 45.08
C ASN A 3 14.23 -8.24 43.78
N ASP A 4 14.66 -9.29 43.08
CA ASP A 4 15.17 -9.13 41.72
C ASP A 4 13.97 -9.04 40.78
N PRO A 5 13.72 -7.90 40.11
CA PRO A 5 12.59 -7.74 39.19
C PRO A 5 12.59 -8.79 38.07
N GLN A 6 13.76 -9.35 37.71
CA GLN A 6 13.85 -10.40 36.70
C GLN A 6 13.22 -11.72 37.17
N THR A 7 13.01 -11.90 38.47
CA THR A 7 12.38 -13.09 39.06
C THR A 7 10.88 -12.93 39.31
N THR A 8 10.36 -11.70 39.25
CA THR A 8 8.92 -11.41 39.46
C THR A 8 8.11 -11.43 38.17
N GLU A 9 8.73 -11.10 37.04
CA GLU A 9 8.10 -11.08 35.70
C GLU A 9 8.96 -11.89 34.72
N PRO A 10 8.95 -13.24 34.83
CA PRO A 10 9.87 -14.09 34.12
C PRO A 10 9.61 -14.13 32.60
N ASN A 11 8.36 -13.96 32.15
CA ASN A 11 7.98 -14.17 30.77
C ASN A 11 7.45 -12.88 30.11
N TYR A 12 7.37 -12.86 28.78
CA TYR A 12 6.84 -11.73 28.02
C TYR A 12 5.43 -11.33 28.49
N ALA A 13 4.54 -12.32 28.66
CA ALA A 13 3.17 -12.10 29.11
C ALA A 13 3.05 -11.47 30.50
N ASP A 14 4.06 -11.59 31.37
CA ASP A 14 4.07 -10.94 32.68
C ASP A 14 4.46 -9.46 32.59
N ARG A 15 5.10 -9.06 31.49
CA ARG A 15 5.61 -7.69 31.25
C ARG A 15 4.70 -6.86 30.34
N THR A 16 3.67 -7.47 29.76
CA THR A 16 2.70 -6.79 28.92
C THR A 16 1.29 -7.25 29.22
N ASP A 17 0.42 -6.29 29.57
CA ASP A 17 -1.01 -6.57 29.70
C ASP A 17 -1.61 -6.86 28.31
N ASN A 18 -2.43 -7.92 28.23
CA ASN A 18 -3.23 -8.23 27.05
C ASN A 18 -4.45 -7.30 26.93
N VAL A 19 -5.14 -7.35 25.78
CA VAL A 19 -6.31 -6.50 25.51
C VAL A 19 -7.40 -6.68 26.56
N ASP A 20 -7.73 -7.92 26.95
CA ASP A 20 -8.80 -8.20 27.91
C ASP A 20 -8.53 -7.58 29.29
N THR A 21 -7.28 -7.68 29.77
CA THR A 21 -6.84 -7.08 31.03
C THR A 21 -7.01 -5.58 30.99
N LYS A 22 -6.61 -4.94 29.89
CA LYS A 22 -6.77 -3.49 29.70
C LYS A 22 -8.25 -3.10 29.58
N ILE A 23 -9.10 -3.90 28.93
CA ILE A 23 -10.56 -3.70 28.89
C ILE A 23 -11.15 -3.72 30.29
N ASP A 24 -10.70 -4.63 31.16
CA ASP A 24 -11.17 -4.70 32.55
C ASP A 24 -10.72 -3.48 33.38
N ILE A 25 -9.50 -2.96 33.16
CA ILE A 25 -9.06 -1.70 33.76
C ILE A 25 -9.94 -0.54 33.26
N LEU A 26 -10.20 -0.46 31.95
CA LEU A 26 -11.06 0.56 31.34
C LEU A 26 -12.47 0.53 31.95
N ARG A 27 -13.07 -0.67 32.08
CA ARG A 27 -14.41 -0.84 32.66
C ARG A 27 -14.46 -0.36 34.11
N ARG A 28 -13.47 -0.71 34.92
CA ARG A 28 -13.39 -0.26 36.33
C ARG A 28 -13.20 1.26 36.43
N ALA A 29 -12.33 1.84 35.60
CA ALA A 29 -12.11 3.28 35.56
C ALA A 29 -13.41 4.04 35.25
N LEU A 30 -14.16 3.58 34.23
CA LEU A 30 -15.45 4.16 33.86
C LEU A 30 -16.50 4.02 34.98
N GLN A 31 -16.58 2.86 35.64
CA GLN A 31 -17.49 2.64 36.76
C GLN A 31 -17.16 3.53 37.96
N ALA A 32 -15.89 3.84 38.19
CA ALA A 32 -15.43 4.74 39.24
C ALA A 32 -15.53 6.23 38.86
N GLY A 33 -15.88 6.56 37.61
CA GLY A 33 -15.88 7.94 37.10
C GLY A 33 -14.48 8.52 36.83
N ASP A 34 -13.43 7.69 36.82
CA ASP A 34 -12.06 8.10 36.50
C ASP A 34 -11.86 8.14 34.99
N HIS A 35 -12.33 9.23 34.38
CA HIS A 35 -12.23 9.43 32.94
C HIS A 35 -10.79 9.64 32.44
N VAL A 36 -9.88 10.12 33.29
CA VAL A 36 -8.47 10.32 32.90
C VAL A 36 -7.78 8.98 32.73
N LEU A 37 -7.96 8.07 33.70
CA LEU A 37 -7.47 6.70 33.57
C LEU A 37 -8.14 5.98 32.39
N ALA A 38 -9.45 6.14 32.20
CA ALA A 38 -10.15 5.53 31.07
C ALA A 38 -9.58 5.97 29.71
N LEU A 39 -9.27 7.26 29.53
CA LEU A 39 -8.65 7.76 28.30
C LEU A 39 -7.24 7.18 28.09
N GLY A 40 -6.41 7.16 29.14
CA GLY A 40 -5.06 6.58 29.05
C GLY A 40 -5.07 5.08 28.73
N VAL A 41 -6.03 4.33 29.28
CA VAL A 41 -6.17 2.91 29.00
C VAL A 41 -6.72 2.66 27.59
N ALA A 42 -7.64 3.50 27.10
CA ALA A 42 -8.14 3.39 25.73
C ALA A 42 -7.03 3.58 24.68
N ASP A 43 -6.13 4.54 24.90
CA ASP A 43 -4.93 4.74 24.08
C ASP A 43 -3.98 3.52 24.18
N SER A 44 -3.75 3.03 25.39
CA SER A 44 -2.94 1.83 25.63
C SER A 44 -3.51 0.55 24.98
N ILE A 45 -4.83 0.43 24.85
CA ILE A 45 -5.49 -0.67 24.12
C ILE A 45 -5.18 -0.56 22.63
N LYS A 46 -5.22 0.64 22.05
CA LYS A 46 -4.90 0.87 20.63
C LYS A 46 -3.49 0.37 20.30
N ASP A 47 -2.51 0.70 21.14
CA ASP A 47 -1.13 0.23 20.97
C ASP A 47 -1.01 -1.30 21.06
N THR A 48 -1.70 -1.93 22.02
CA THR A 48 -1.71 -3.40 22.13
C THR A 48 -2.32 -4.05 20.90
N VAL A 49 -3.46 -3.55 20.42
CA VAL A 49 -4.11 -4.09 19.21
C VAL A 49 -3.22 -3.91 17.97
N ALA A 50 -2.52 -2.78 17.86
CA ALA A 50 -1.56 -2.55 16.77
C ALA A 50 -0.39 -3.56 16.83
N ASN A 51 0.16 -3.82 18.02
CA ASN A 51 1.22 -4.80 18.21
C ASN A 51 0.75 -6.24 17.93
N GLU A 52 -0.43 -6.63 18.45
CA GLU A 52 -1.05 -7.94 18.17
C GLU A 52 -1.27 -8.12 16.66
N ARG A 53 -1.71 -7.08 15.95
CA ARG A 53 -1.84 -7.12 14.48
C ARG A 53 -0.48 -7.40 13.83
N MET A 54 0.58 -6.71 14.24
CA MET A 54 1.92 -6.94 13.67
C MET A 54 2.42 -8.37 13.90
N LEU A 55 2.17 -8.93 15.09
CA LEU A 55 2.62 -10.25 15.49
C LEU A 55 1.78 -11.40 14.93
N HIS A 56 0.48 -11.20 14.75
CA HIS A 56 -0.46 -12.31 14.54
C HIS A 56 -1.35 -12.20 13.31
N ALA A 57 -1.49 -11.01 12.68
CA ALA A 57 -2.35 -10.88 11.50
C ALA A 57 -1.91 -11.83 10.38
N ALA A 58 -2.86 -12.52 9.76
CA ALA A 58 -2.58 -13.42 8.66
C ALA A 58 -2.14 -12.64 7.40
N PRO A 59 -1.15 -13.14 6.62
CA PRO A 59 -0.58 -12.44 5.47
C PRO A 59 -1.49 -12.41 4.23
N GLY A 60 -2.59 -13.18 4.22
CA GLY A 60 -3.49 -13.31 3.06
C GLY A 60 -3.20 -14.57 2.22
N PRO A 61 -3.95 -14.78 1.11
CA PRO A 61 -3.70 -15.87 0.18
C PRO A 61 -2.38 -15.66 -0.57
N VAL A 62 -1.57 -16.72 -0.66
CA VAL A 62 -0.22 -16.68 -1.25
C VAL A 62 -0.28 -17.04 -2.73
N ASP A 63 0.34 -16.22 -3.57
CA ASP A 63 0.46 -16.45 -5.01
C ASP A 63 1.69 -17.32 -5.34
N LEU A 64 2.81 -17.07 -4.64
CA LEU A 64 4.06 -17.81 -4.83
C LEU A 64 4.47 -18.55 -3.54
N PRO A 65 4.19 -19.86 -3.42
CA PRO A 65 4.41 -20.60 -2.20
C PRO A 65 5.89 -20.92 -1.96
N ALA A 66 6.30 -20.97 -0.68
CA ALA A 66 7.68 -21.25 -0.29
C ALA A 66 8.21 -22.62 -0.75
N ALA A 67 7.33 -23.58 -1.02
CA ALA A 67 7.73 -24.91 -1.51
C ALA A 67 8.16 -24.92 -2.99
N ALA A 68 7.94 -23.83 -3.73
CA ALA A 68 8.20 -23.77 -5.17
C ALA A 68 9.59 -23.19 -5.53
N TRP A 69 10.38 -22.78 -4.54
CA TRP A 69 11.77 -22.33 -4.74
C TRP A 69 12.68 -23.51 -5.08
N ARG A 70 13.50 -23.35 -6.12
CA ARG A 70 14.45 -24.36 -6.65
C ARG A 70 15.86 -23.81 -6.70
N SER A 71 16.85 -24.69 -6.78
CA SER A 71 18.25 -24.26 -6.91
C SER A 71 18.47 -23.52 -8.23
N THR A 72 19.24 -22.42 -8.20
CA THR A 72 19.69 -21.76 -9.44
C THR A 72 20.64 -22.64 -10.26
N GLU A 73 21.18 -23.72 -9.70
CA GLU A 73 21.96 -24.74 -10.43
C GLU A 73 21.12 -25.54 -11.43
N GLU A 74 19.78 -25.55 -11.27
CA GLU A 74 18.85 -26.17 -12.23
C GLU A 74 18.63 -25.30 -13.48
N LEU A 75 19.09 -24.04 -13.46
CA LEU A 75 19.01 -23.15 -14.61
C LEU A 75 20.09 -23.49 -15.66
N PRO A 76 19.88 -23.12 -16.93
CA PRO A 76 20.94 -23.15 -17.93
C PRO A 76 22.20 -22.43 -17.44
N GLU A 77 23.39 -22.95 -17.77
CA GLU A 77 24.67 -22.43 -17.28
C GLU A 77 24.83 -20.91 -17.50
N ALA A 78 24.36 -20.39 -18.64
CA ALA A 78 24.36 -18.97 -18.94
C ALA A 78 23.58 -18.14 -17.89
N TRP A 79 22.42 -18.62 -17.48
CA TRP A 79 21.52 -17.97 -16.54
C TRP A 79 21.95 -18.19 -15.09
N HIS A 80 22.47 -19.37 -14.76
CA HIS A 80 23.08 -19.63 -13.45
C HIS A 80 24.25 -18.67 -13.18
N ARG A 81 25.15 -18.49 -14.16
CA ARG A 81 26.24 -17.51 -14.06
C ARG A 81 25.74 -16.07 -13.98
N TRP A 82 24.65 -15.76 -14.70
CA TRP A 82 24.03 -14.43 -14.63
C TRP A 82 23.49 -14.12 -13.23
N ALA A 83 22.91 -15.12 -12.56
CA ALA A 83 22.35 -15.04 -11.22
C ALA A 83 23.39 -15.24 -10.09
N ASP A 84 24.69 -15.12 -10.35
CA ASP A 84 25.74 -15.27 -9.33
C ASP A 84 25.41 -14.50 -8.04
N GLY A 85 25.57 -15.15 -6.89
CA GLY A 85 25.17 -14.64 -5.58
C GLY A 85 23.78 -15.10 -5.11
N TRP A 86 22.86 -15.42 -6.03
CA TRP A 86 21.54 -15.98 -5.72
C TRP A 86 21.54 -17.50 -5.90
N SER A 87 21.06 -18.21 -4.88
CA SER A 87 21.01 -19.68 -4.90
C SER A 87 19.62 -20.26 -5.12
N LEU A 88 18.55 -19.45 -4.98
CA LEU A 88 17.17 -19.90 -5.20
C LEU A 88 16.48 -19.11 -6.32
N CYS A 89 15.65 -19.81 -7.09
CA CYS A 89 14.78 -19.21 -8.09
C CYS A 89 13.40 -19.87 -8.13
N GLN A 90 12.41 -19.12 -8.61
CA GLN A 90 11.08 -19.61 -8.95
C GLN A 90 10.69 -19.03 -10.30
N SER A 91 10.00 -19.83 -11.13
CA SER A 91 9.52 -19.41 -12.44
C SER A 91 8.02 -19.17 -12.38
N LEU A 92 7.57 -18.09 -13.02
CA LEU A 92 6.19 -17.68 -13.13
C LEU A 92 5.85 -17.45 -14.61
N GLN A 93 4.73 -17.97 -15.06
CA GLN A 93 4.17 -17.69 -16.37
C GLN A 93 3.05 -16.66 -16.22
N LEU A 94 3.13 -15.58 -17.00
CA LEU A 94 2.06 -14.60 -17.14
C LEU A 94 1.40 -14.78 -18.51
N ALA A 95 0.07 -14.93 -18.53
CA ALA A 95 -0.70 -15.09 -19.76
C ALA A 95 -1.68 -13.92 -19.97
N GLU A 96 -1.74 -13.41 -21.20
CA GLU A 96 -2.67 -12.35 -21.60
C GLU A 96 -4.03 -12.95 -22.04
N PRO A 97 -5.15 -12.62 -21.37
CA PRO A 97 -6.39 -13.37 -21.53
C PRO A 97 -7.39 -12.81 -22.56
N ILE A 98 -7.24 -11.57 -23.03
CA ILE A 98 -8.30 -10.86 -23.78
C ILE A 98 -7.86 -10.31 -25.13
N GLY A 99 -6.65 -10.66 -25.61
CA GLY A 99 -6.14 -10.22 -26.90
C GLY A 99 -5.70 -8.75 -26.92
N GLN A 100 -5.38 -8.16 -25.77
CA GLN A 100 -4.89 -6.79 -25.66
C GLN A 100 -3.46 -6.76 -25.13
N THR A 101 -2.53 -6.17 -25.90
CA THR A 101 -1.13 -6.05 -25.49
C THR A 101 -1.00 -5.33 -24.14
N ARG A 102 -0.21 -5.90 -23.25
CA ARG A 102 0.14 -5.36 -21.94
C ARG A 102 1.51 -4.70 -22.00
N SER A 103 1.56 -3.43 -21.66
CA SER A 103 2.82 -2.69 -21.52
C SER A 103 2.91 -2.12 -20.13
N VAL A 104 4.05 -2.35 -19.47
CA VAL A 104 4.35 -1.93 -18.09
C VAL A 104 3.20 -2.20 -17.12
N GLU A 105 2.52 -3.34 -17.29
CA GLU A 105 1.39 -3.70 -16.44
C GLU A 105 1.89 -4.00 -15.02
N PRO A 106 1.38 -3.30 -13.99
CA PRO A 106 1.75 -3.59 -12.62
C PRO A 106 1.24 -4.96 -12.21
N ILE A 107 2.15 -5.80 -11.73
CA ILE A 107 1.88 -7.10 -11.11
C ILE A 107 2.21 -6.98 -9.64
N ASP A 108 1.30 -7.41 -8.76
CA ASP A 108 1.46 -7.37 -7.30
C ASP A 108 1.09 -8.75 -6.74
N LEU A 109 2.08 -9.46 -6.20
CA LEU A 109 1.95 -10.86 -5.78
C LEU A 109 2.38 -11.01 -4.32
N LEU A 110 1.63 -11.79 -3.55
CA LEU A 110 2.07 -12.24 -2.23
C LEU A 110 3.01 -13.44 -2.36
N VAL A 111 4.26 -13.26 -1.94
CA VAL A 111 5.33 -14.25 -2.03
C VAL A 111 5.66 -14.80 -0.64
N ALA A 112 5.70 -16.13 -0.52
CA ALA A 112 6.18 -16.81 0.67
C ALA A 112 7.63 -17.29 0.48
N LEU A 113 8.50 -17.02 1.47
CA LEU A 113 9.91 -17.39 1.44
C LEU A 113 10.33 -18.12 2.73
N PRO A 114 11.26 -19.07 2.67
CA PRO A 114 11.80 -19.75 3.85
C PRO A 114 12.71 -18.81 4.69
N THR A 115 12.42 -18.65 5.98
CA THR A 115 13.14 -17.71 6.88
C THR A 115 14.55 -18.17 7.27
N ASP A 116 14.84 -19.46 7.16
CA ASP A 116 16.15 -20.05 7.43
C ASP A 116 17.14 -19.83 6.28
N GLN A 117 16.64 -19.53 5.08
CA GLN A 117 17.44 -19.26 3.89
C GLN A 117 17.44 -17.78 3.51
N VAL A 118 16.31 -17.08 3.68
CA VAL A 118 16.15 -15.66 3.30
C VAL A 118 16.19 -14.79 4.56
N GLN A 119 17.16 -13.89 4.64
CA GLN A 119 17.35 -12.97 5.76
C GLN A 119 16.48 -11.72 5.63
N SER A 120 16.25 -11.23 4.40
CA SER A 120 15.37 -10.10 4.14
C SER A 120 14.76 -10.18 2.75
N PRO A 121 13.43 -10.38 2.64
CA PRO A 121 12.72 -10.34 1.37
C PRO A 121 13.01 -9.08 0.54
N ASN A 122 13.01 -7.90 1.18
CA ASN A 122 13.21 -6.63 0.49
C ASN A 122 14.62 -6.44 -0.11
N ARG A 123 15.66 -6.93 0.58
CA ARG A 123 17.01 -6.91 -0.01
C ARG A 123 17.18 -7.98 -1.08
N GLU A 124 16.60 -9.17 -0.89
CA GLU A 124 16.98 -10.35 -1.67
C GLU A 124 16.14 -10.60 -2.90
N LEU A 125 14.85 -10.24 -2.90
CA LEU A 125 13.99 -10.51 -4.07
C LEU A 125 14.46 -9.71 -5.29
N ARG A 126 14.66 -10.43 -6.39
CA ARG A 126 14.96 -9.86 -7.71
C ARG A 126 14.06 -10.52 -8.75
N VAL A 127 13.72 -9.77 -9.79
CA VAL A 127 12.83 -10.25 -10.85
C VAL A 127 13.50 -10.07 -12.20
N ALA A 128 13.35 -11.04 -13.08
CA ALA A 128 13.89 -11.02 -14.43
C ALA A 128 12.85 -11.50 -15.45
N GLN A 129 12.90 -10.93 -16.64
CA GLN A 129 12.14 -11.39 -17.80
C GLN A 129 13.10 -11.99 -18.83
N ILE A 130 12.62 -12.95 -19.62
CA ILE A 130 13.37 -13.49 -20.75
C ILE A 130 13.15 -12.60 -21.98
N GLU A 131 14.23 -12.08 -22.55
CA GLU A 131 14.24 -11.30 -23.80
C GLU A 131 15.26 -11.92 -24.76
N ASP A 132 14.82 -12.41 -25.92
CA ASP A 132 15.67 -13.06 -26.93
C ASP A 132 16.63 -14.14 -26.35
N GLY A 133 16.13 -14.91 -25.37
CA GLY A 133 16.88 -15.96 -24.67
C GLY A 133 17.84 -15.47 -23.58
N GLN A 134 17.99 -14.15 -23.41
CA GLN A 134 18.76 -13.53 -22.33
C GLN A 134 17.85 -13.19 -21.14
N LEU A 135 18.43 -13.19 -19.93
CA LEU A 135 17.75 -12.67 -18.75
C LEU A 135 18.01 -11.17 -18.61
N CYS A 136 16.93 -10.42 -18.52
CA CYS A 136 16.95 -8.99 -18.24
C CYS A 136 16.31 -8.77 -16.87
N GLU A 137 17.08 -8.21 -15.92
CA GLU A 137 16.52 -7.79 -14.64
C GLU A 137 15.46 -6.71 -14.90
N ILE A 138 14.27 -6.90 -14.35
CA ILE A 138 13.20 -5.91 -14.36
C ILE A 138 13.07 -5.32 -12.96
N ARG A 139 12.68 -4.04 -12.92
CA ARG A 139 12.50 -3.33 -11.65
C ARG A 139 11.45 -4.05 -10.82
N SER A 140 11.72 -4.16 -9.53
CA SER A 140 10.80 -4.71 -8.55
C SER A 140 10.76 -3.85 -7.29
N GLN A 141 9.71 -4.03 -6.50
CA GLN A 141 9.53 -3.38 -5.22
C GLN A 141 8.91 -4.38 -4.25
N VAL A 142 9.45 -4.45 -3.03
CA VAL A 142 8.92 -5.31 -1.96
C VAL A 142 8.31 -4.45 -0.87
N TYR A 143 7.15 -4.85 -0.37
CA TYR A 143 6.52 -4.20 0.77
C TYR A 143 5.73 -5.20 1.64
N GLY A 144 5.26 -4.77 2.81
CA GLY A 144 4.42 -5.60 3.66
C GLY A 144 5.10 -6.87 4.21
N GLU A 145 6.40 -6.78 4.53
CA GLU A 145 7.16 -7.91 5.09
C GLU A 145 6.58 -8.37 6.44
N VAL A 146 6.09 -9.61 6.48
CA VAL A 146 5.50 -10.26 7.65
C VAL A 146 6.17 -11.61 7.88
N ARG A 147 6.39 -11.99 9.13
CA ARG A 147 6.98 -13.27 9.50
C ARG A 147 5.98 -14.14 10.26
N ARG A 148 5.70 -15.35 9.79
CA ARG A 148 4.82 -16.32 10.49
C ARG A 148 5.43 -17.71 10.43
N GLY A 149 5.71 -18.29 11.60
CA GLY A 149 6.41 -19.56 11.71
C GLY A 149 7.71 -19.55 10.87
N PRO A 150 7.96 -20.60 10.05
CA PRO A 150 9.19 -20.71 9.28
C PRO A 150 9.22 -19.86 8.01
N HIS A 151 8.20 -19.01 7.75
CA HIS A 151 8.05 -18.29 6.48
C HIS A 151 8.01 -16.78 6.64
N TRP A 152 8.64 -16.11 5.69
CA TRP A 152 8.37 -14.72 5.33
C TRP A 152 7.21 -14.66 4.36
N PHE A 153 6.44 -13.59 4.43
CA PHE A 153 5.42 -13.20 3.47
C PHE A 153 5.69 -11.75 3.10
N ALA A 154 5.74 -11.45 1.81
CA ALA A 154 5.93 -10.09 1.35
C ALA A 154 5.22 -9.87 0.00
N GLN A 155 4.70 -8.67 -0.21
CA GLN A 155 4.18 -8.26 -1.49
C GLN A 155 5.34 -7.92 -2.42
N LEU A 156 5.32 -8.46 -3.63
CA LEU A 156 6.30 -8.24 -4.69
C LEU A 156 5.62 -7.58 -5.88
N VAL A 157 6.00 -6.33 -6.13
CA VAL A 157 5.51 -5.55 -7.28
C VAL A 157 6.56 -5.51 -8.37
N PHE A 158 6.16 -5.70 -9.61
CA PHE A 158 7.00 -5.47 -10.80
C PHE A 158 6.13 -5.08 -12.01
N GLU A 159 6.76 -4.59 -13.07
CA GLU A 159 6.08 -4.21 -14.32
C GLU A 159 6.32 -5.29 -15.38
N ALA A 160 5.26 -5.81 -16.01
CA ALA A 160 5.37 -6.83 -17.05
C ALA A 160 4.94 -6.30 -18.43
N ASN A 161 5.62 -6.79 -19.48
CA ASN A 161 5.19 -6.62 -20.87
C ASN A 161 4.79 -7.98 -21.45
N VAL A 162 3.58 -8.07 -22.01
CA VAL A 162 3.05 -9.30 -22.62
C VAL A 162 2.27 -8.93 -23.88
N ASN A 163 2.57 -9.55 -25.01
CA ASN A 163 1.83 -9.29 -26.25
C ASN A 163 0.39 -9.85 -26.15
N ALA A 164 -0.49 -9.33 -27.02
CA ALA A 164 -1.85 -9.84 -27.16
C ALA A 164 -1.87 -11.36 -27.44
N ASN A 165 -2.70 -12.10 -26.72
CA ASN A 165 -2.85 -13.56 -26.78
C ASN A 165 -1.54 -14.33 -26.57
N ASP A 166 -0.57 -13.75 -25.87
CA ASP A 166 0.74 -14.33 -25.66
C ASP A 166 0.98 -14.66 -24.17
N THR A 167 2.10 -15.34 -23.92
CA THR A 167 2.59 -15.64 -22.58
C THR A 167 4.04 -15.20 -22.43
N THR A 168 4.43 -14.79 -21.24
CA THR A 168 5.84 -14.54 -20.92
C THR A 168 6.25 -15.28 -19.64
N ILE A 169 7.54 -15.56 -19.52
CA ILE A 169 8.12 -16.20 -18.34
C ILE A 169 8.92 -15.16 -17.56
N ILE A 170 8.59 -15.09 -16.28
CA ILE A 170 9.28 -14.31 -15.26
C ILE A 170 10.07 -15.27 -14.38
N LEU A 171 11.32 -14.92 -14.08
CA LEU A 171 12.12 -15.60 -13.06
C LEU A 171 12.31 -14.68 -11.86
N ILE A 172 12.06 -15.22 -10.68
CA ILE A 172 12.21 -14.52 -9.41
C ILE A 172 13.31 -15.21 -8.64
N PHE A 173 14.21 -14.43 -8.05
CA PHE A 173 15.41 -14.93 -7.35
C PHE A 173 15.39 -14.47 -5.90
N CYS A 174 15.86 -15.34 -4.99
CA CYS A 174 16.13 -15.00 -3.59
C CYS A 174 17.32 -15.80 -3.03
N ASN A 175 17.57 -15.70 -1.72
CA ASN A 175 18.68 -16.36 -1.01
C ASN A 175 20.06 -15.86 -1.49
N ASN A 176 20.23 -14.53 -1.43
CA ASN A 176 21.53 -13.89 -1.56
C ASN A 176 21.89 -13.21 -0.23
N PRO A 177 22.73 -13.84 0.60
CA PRO A 177 23.11 -13.28 1.90
C PRO A 177 23.92 -11.97 1.83
N ALA A 178 24.46 -11.63 0.65
CA ALA A 178 25.18 -10.38 0.39
C ALA A 178 24.29 -9.28 -0.21
N ALA A 179 23.01 -9.56 -0.48
CA ALA A 179 22.12 -8.65 -1.17
C ALA A 179 21.97 -7.30 -0.45
N GLU A 180 21.95 -6.24 -1.24
CA GLU A 180 21.70 -4.87 -0.80
C GLU A 180 20.26 -4.48 -1.15
N LEU A 181 19.73 -3.40 -0.56
CA LEU A 181 18.50 -2.83 -1.08
C LEU A 181 18.71 -2.37 -2.54
N PRO A 182 17.84 -2.80 -3.48
CA PRO A 182 17.99 -2.43 -4.87
C PRO A 182 17.81 -0.92 -5.04
N ASP A 183 18.68 -0.31 -5.84
CA ASP A 183 18.66 1.13 -6.15
C ASP A 183 18.06 1.36 -7.53
N TYR A 184 16.79 1.00 -7.70
CA TYR A 184 16.13 1.13 -9.00
C TYR A 184 15.78 2.60 -9.29
N PRO A 185 16.08 3.10 -10.51
CA PRO A 185 15.60 4.41 -10.93
C PRO A 185 14.07 4.40 -11.01
N SER A 186 13.46 5.33 -10.29
CA SER A 186 12.02 5.53 -10.26
C SER A 186 11.61 6.61 -11.26
N ARG A 187 10.48 6.39 -11.95
CA ARG A 187 9.79 7.43 -12.72
C ARG A 187 8.81 8.25 -11.85
N MET A 188 8.66 7.84 -10.59
CA MET A 188 7.80 8.46 -9.59
C MET A 188 8.65 9.13 -8.50
N GLN A 189 8.27 10.34 -8.10
CA GLN A 189 8.83 11.04 -6.95
C GLN A 189 7.76 11.21 -5.88
N VAL A 190 8.14 10.97 -4.62
CA VAL A 190 7.22 11.06 -3.47
C VAL A 190 7.80 12.00 -2.43
N ARG A 191 7.04 13.03 -2.07
CA ARG A 191 7.41 14.06 -1.09
C ARG A 191 6.38 14.10 0.04
N GLY A 192 6.78 14.61 1.19
CA GLY A 192 5.92 14.71 2.38
C GLY A 192 6.07 13.54 3.38
N GLU A 193 5.25 13.54 4.42
CA GLU A 193 5.31 12.62 5.56
C GLU A 193 3.92 12.11 5.95
N GLY A 194 3.87 10.92 6.57
CA GLY A 194 2.61 10.30 6.99
C GLY A 194 1.66 10.17 5.79
N VAL A 195 0.40 10.57 5.97
CA VAL A 195 -0.63 10.55 4.93
C VAL A 195 -0.59 11.77 3.99
N GLY A 196 0.14 12.82 4.34
CA GLY A 196 0.27 14.05 3.56
C GLY A 196 1.36 13.93 2.52
N LEU A 197 1.03 13.31 1.39
CA LEU A 197 1.99 13.03 0.32
C LEU A 197 1.69 13.83 -0.93
N GLU A 198 2.76 14.26 -1.59
CA GLU A 198 2.74 14.64 -3.00
C GLU A 198 3.41 13.50 -3.79
N ILE A 199 2.64 12.90 -4.69
CA ILE A 199 3.07 11.80 -5.55
C ILE A 199 3.10 12.30 -6.99
N GLU A 200 4.30 12.46 -7.54
CA GLU A 200 4.53 12.83 -8.93
C GLU A 200 4.86 11.59 -9.76
N THR A 201 4.07 11.31 -10.79
CA THR A 201 4.31 10.28 -11.82
C THR A 201 4.75 10.95 -13.13
N PRO A 202 5.03 10.20 -14.21
CA PRO A 202 5.20 10.78 -15.55
C PRO A 202 3.98 11.57 -16.01
N ASP A 203 2.78 11.10 -15.67
CA ASP A 203 1.52 11.59 -16.23
C ASP A 203 0.86 12.68 -15.37
N TYR A 204 1.01 12.64 -14.04
CA TYR A 204 0.33 13.57 -13.15
C TYR A 204 1.03 13.76 -11.80
N VAL A 205 0.61 14.78 -11.06
CA VAL A 205 0.93 14.99 -9.64
C VAL A 205 -0.35 14.88 -8.81
N ALA A 206 -0.36 13.98 -7.84
CA ALA A 206 -1.44 13.82 -6.86
C ALA A 206 -1.00 14.38 -5.50
N THR A 207 -1.80 15.28 -4.93
CA THR A 207 -1.54 15.87 -3.60
C THR A 207 -2.60 15.38 -2.62
N LEU A 208 -2.15 14.74 -1.54
CA LEU A 208 -2.99 14.24 -0.45
C LEU A 208 -2.92 15.17 0.76
N SER A 209 -4.05 15.27 1.46
CA SER A 209 -4.18 16.12 2.64
C SER A 209 -3.24 15.68 3.76
N PRO A 210 -2.46 16.58 4.37
CA PRO A 210 -1.65 16.24 5.53
C PRO A 210 -2.48 15.89 6.77
N GLN A 211 -3.73 16.35 6.84
CA GLN A 211 -4.62 16.11 7.95
C GLN A 211 -5.20 14.70 7.92
N MET A 212 -5.78 14.30 6.79
CA MET A 212 -6.53 13.04 6.69
C MET A 212 -6.15 12.17 5.47
N GLY A 213 -5.18 12.56 4.65
CA GLY A 213 -4.73 11.82 3.46
C GLY A 213 -5.73 11.71 2.32
N GLN A 214 -6.75 12.58 2.32
CA GLN A 214 -7.75 12.66 1.26
C GLN A 214 -7.15 13.36 0.03
N LEU A 215 -7.56 12.99 -1.17
CA LEU A 215 -7.04 13.63 -2.39
C LEU A 215 -7.51 15.09 -2.49
N GLU A 216 -6.58 16.04 -2.46
CA GLU A 216 -6.85 17.48 -2.49
C GLU A 216 -6.75 18.06 -3.91
N SER A 217 -5.79 17.57 -4.69
CA SER A 217 -5.64 18.00 -6.09
C SER A 217 -4.93 16.98 -6.97
N LEU A 218 -5.24 17.05 -8.27
CA LEU A 218 -4.57 16.34 -9.35
C LEU A 218 -4.06 17.35 -10.39
N THR A 219 -2.81 17.22 -10.83
CA THR A 219 -2.21 18.11 -11.84
C THR A 219 -1.69 17.27 -13.00
N PRO A 220 -2.35 17.26 -14.17
CA PRO A 220 -1.84 16.56 -15.36
C PRO A 220 -0.56 17.21 -15.90
N LYS A 221 0.37 16.40 -16.41
CA LYS A 221 1.68 16.86 -16.90
C LYS A 221 1.76 17.09 -18.41
N TRP A 222 0.78 16.62 -19.19
CA TRP A 222 0.70 16.92 -20.63
C TRP A 222 0.17 18.33 -20.92
N HIS A 223 -0.50 18.96 -19.95
CA HIS A 223 -1.13 20.27 -20.17
C HIS A 223 -0.11 21.41 -19.97
N THR A 224 0.28 22.04 -21.08
CA THR A 224 1.26 23.16 -21.10
C THR A 224 0.78 24.43 -20.40
N GLY A 225 -0.53 24.57 -20.14
CA GLY A 225 -1.14 25.72 -19.47
C GLY A 225 -1.35 25.59 -17.96
N GLY A 226 -0.80 24.56 -17.30
CA GLY A 226 -0.84 24.45 -15.83
C GLY A 226 -2.22 24.14 -15.23
N LEU A 227 -3.01 23.28 -15.89
CA LEU A 227 -4.30 22.81 -15.35
C LEU A 227 -4.04 22.12 -14.02
N ARG A 228 -4.78 22.51 -12.98
CA ARG A 228 -4.82 21.82 -11.70
C ARG A 228 -6.27 21.51 -11.41
N LEU A 229 -6.62 20.25 -11.23
CA LEU A 229 -7.92 19.83 -10.75
C LEU A 229 -7.93 19.93 -9.22
N ALA A 230 -8.73 20.87 -8.71
CA ALA A 230 -8.91 21.12 -7.27
C ALA A 230 -10.24 21.84 -7.05
N THR A 231 -10.63 22.05 -5.79
CA THR A 231 -11.86 22.80 -5.47
C THR A 231 -11.75 24.31 -5.71
N HIS A 232 -10.54 24.87 -5.68
CA HIS A 232 -10.23 26.30 -5.85
C HIS A 232 -11.03 27.27 -4.95
N GLY A 233 -11.58 26.80 -3.82
CA GLY A 233 -12.35 27.64 -2.89
C GLY A 233 -12.66 26.96 -1.56
N ASN A 234 -13.25 27.72 -0.63
CA ASN A 234 -13.71 27.23 0.67
C ASN A 234 -15.04 26.46 0.50
N GLY A 235 -14.97 25.19 0.12
CA GLY A 235 -16.15 24.31 0.15
C GLY A 235 -16.63 24.16 1.59
N HIS A 236 -17.85 24.57 1.90
CA HIS A 236 -18.51 24.41 3.21
C HIS A 236 -17.74 24.84 4.48
N GLY A 237 -16.63 25.59 4.35
CA GLY A 237 -15.73 25.91 5.47
C GLY A 237 -14.81 24.76 5.90
N GLU A 238 -14.72 23.69 5.10
CA GLU A 238 -13.84 22.54 5.30
C GLU A 238 -12.54 22.69 4.49
N PRO A 239 -11.45 21.97 4.85
CA PRO A 239 -10.24 21.90 4.02
C PRO A 239 -10.59 21.49 2.57
N PRO A 240 -9.91 22.06 1.56
CA PRO A 240 -10.22 21.77 0.15
C PRO A 240 -9.91 20.30 -0.18
N ASN A 241 -10.92 19.53 -0.60
CA ASN A 241 -10.77 18.15 -1.05
C ASN A 241 -11.37 17.96 -2.44
N LEU A 242 -10.70 17.22 -3.31
CA LEU A 242 -11.22 16.90 -4.63
C LEU A 242 -12.28 15.80 -4.55
N ASP A 243 -11.98 14.74 -3.77
CA ASP A 243 -12.89 13.66 -3.40
C ASP A 243 -13.52 13.98 -2.03
N TRP A 244 -14.81 14.31 -2.00
CA TRP A 244 -15.61 14.68 -0.82
C TRP A 244 -16.23 13.48 -0.10
N ALA A 245 -16.16 12.29 -0.68
CA ALA A 245 -16.44 11.04 -0.02
C ALA A 245 -15.27 10.67 0.95
N HIS A 246 -15.40 9.79 1.92
CA HIS A 246 -16.44 8.78 2.10
C HIS A 246 -17.22 9.11 3.34
N ASP A 247 -18.52 8.92 3.21
CA ASP A 247 -19.46 9.45 4.16
C ASP A 247 -20.76 8.66 4.21
N TYR A 248 -21.49 8.89 5.29
CA TYR A 248 -22.89 8.50 5.38
C TYR A 248 -23.69 9.51 6.20
N THR A 249 -24.99 9.54 5.96
CA THR A 249 -25.98 10.25 6.78
C THR A 249 -26.94 9.24 7.38
N THR A 250 -27.33 9.42 8.64
CA THR A 250 -28.35 8.58 9.28
C THR A 250 -29.72 9.25 9.28
N ALA A 251 -30.79 8.47 9.36
CA ALA A 251 -32.13 9.02 9.53
C ALA A 251 -32.26 9.89 10.80
N GLY A 252 -33.10 10.94 10.75
CA GLY A 252 -33.29 11.91 11.83
C GLY A 252 -32.45 13.18 11.68
N PRO A 253 -32.39 14.06 12.70
CA PRO A 253 -31.71 15.37 12.61
C PRO A 253 -30.17 15.26 12.69
N PHE A 254 -29.60 14.09 12.40
CA PHE A 254 -28.17 13.83 12.54
C PHE A 254 -27.38 14.35 11.34
N GLN A 255 -26.16 14.80 11.60
CA GLN A 255 -25.28 15.38 10.59
C GLN A 255 -24.55 14.30 9.77
N LYS A 256 -24.04 14.70 8.59
CA LYS A 256 -23.24 13.85 7.68
C LYS A 256 -21.92 13.43 8.34
N MET A 257 -21.69 12.13 8.52
CA MET A 257 -20.46 11.55 9.06
C MET A 257 -19.43 11.42 7.94
N ARG A 258 -18.25 12.01 8.07
CA ARG A 258 -17.22 12.03 7.00
C ARG A 258 -15.83 11.69 7.52
N MET A 259 -15.03 11.06 6.66
CA MET A 259 -13.59 10.93 6.91
C MET A 259 -12.85 12.27 6.78
N THR A 260 -13.36 13.21 5.97
CA THR A 260 -12.81 14.57 5.87
C THR A 260 -12.92 15.38 7.16
N ASN A 261 -13.77 14.94 8.11
CA ASN A 261 -13.91 15.54 9.45
C ASN A 261 -12.91 15.01 10.47
N TRP A 262 -12.00 14.10 10.10
CA TRP A 262 -10.92 13.68 10.98
C TRP A 262 -9.97 14.84 11.25
N ALA A 263 -9.76 15.20 12.51
CA ALA A 263 -8.77 16.21 12.90
C ALA A 263 -7.33 15.75 12.61
N GLU A 264 -7.11 14.43 12.66
CA GLU A 264 -5.91 13.73 12.19
C GLU A 264 -6.34 12.33 11.75
N CYS A 265 -5.61 11.73 10.80
CA CYS A 265 -5.90 10.38 10.35
C CYS A 265 -5.70 9.38 11.52
N PRO A 266 -6.77 8.71 12.00
CA PRO A 266 -6.70 7.93 13.24
C PRO A 266 -5.78 6.72 13.12
N ASN A 267 -5.78 6.07 11.95
CA ASN A 267 -4.89 4.98 11.60
C ASN A 267 -4.57 5.01 10.11
N TYR A 268 -3.33 4.70 9.76
CA TYR A 268 -2.89 4.65 8.37
C TYR A 268 -1.67 3.75 8.17
N GLU A 269 -1.44 3.37 6.91
CA GLU A 269 -0.25 2.68 6.43
C GLU A 269 0.22 3.36 5.14
N VAL A 270 1.53 3.49 5.00
CA VAL A 270 2.14 4.14 3.82
C VAL A 270 3.20 3.22 3.26
N VAL A 271 3.07 2.89 1.98
CA VAL A 271 4.10 2.20 1.19
C VAL A 271 4.69 3.22 0.24
N ARG A 272 6.03 3.25 0.15
CA ARG A 272 6.76 4.06 -0.84
C ARG A 272 7.81 3.21 -1.50
N GLY A 273 7.93 3.32 -2.81
CA GLY A 273 9.01 2.70 -3.55
C GLY A 273 9.04 3.15 -5.01
N PRO A 274 9.92 2.53 -5.82
CA PRO A 274 10.18 2.98 -7.18
C PRO A 274 9.06 2.66 -8.19
N LEU A 275 8.15 1.76 -7.85
CA LEU A 275 7.07 1.29 -8.73
C LEU A 275 5.68 1.68 -8.24
N CYS A 276 5.45 1.63 -6.93
CA CYS A 276 4.15 2.00 -6.36
C CYS A 276 4.25 2.76 -5.03
N THR A 277 3.27 3.61 -4.81
CA THR A 277 3.03 4.30 -3.53
C THR A 277 1.60 4.02 -3.12
N ILE A 278 1.41 3.58 -1.87
CA ILE A 278 0.09 3.23 -1.33
C ILE A 278 -0.13 4.06 -0.07
N VAL A 279 -1.31 4.68 0.04
CA VAL A 279 -1.76 5.36 1.26
C VAL A 279 -3.08 4.74 1.69
N ARG A 280 -3.00 3.88 2.72
CA ARG A 280 -4.17 3.24 3.33
C ARG A 280 -4.54 3.94 4.63
N ARG A 281 -5.83 4.13 4.86
CA ARG A 281 -6.40 4.90 5.98
C ARG A 281 -7.65 4.22 6.46
N PHE A 282 -7.83 4.09 7.77
CA PHE A 282 -9.00 3.39 8.29
C PHE A 282 -9.47 3.87 9.67
N GLY A 283 -10.77 3.82 9.88
CA GLY A 283 -11.43 4.25 11.11
C GLY A 283 -12.92 4.52 10.91
N PHE A 284 -13.55 5.09 11.94
CA PHE A 284 -14.93 5.58 11.84
C PHE A 284 -14.94 7.04 11.41
N PRO A 285 -15.79 7.44 10.44
CA PRO A 285 -15.93 8.84 10.06
C PRO A 285 -16.53 9.68 11.19
N HIS A 286 -16.25 10.98 11.20
CA HIS A 286 -16.67 11.91 12.26
C HIS A 286 -17.84 12.82 11.83
N SER A 287 -18.65 13.21 12.81
CA SER A 287 -19.65 14.27 12.62
C SER A 287 -18.99 15.66 12.58
N PRO A 288 -19.61 16.66 11.94
CA PRO A 288 -19.16 18.06 12.03
C PRO A 288 -19.18 18.61 13.46
N ALA A 289 -19.99 18.03 14.35
CA ALA A 289 -20.03 18.36 15.78
C ALA A 289 -19.21 17.40 16.66
N HIS A 290 -18.24 16.66 16.11
CA HIS A 290 -17.35 15.81 16.89
C HIS A 290 -16.63 16.60 17.99
N PRO A 291 -16.49 16.08 19.23
CA PRO A 291 -16.83 14.73 19.70
C PRO A 291 -18.24 14.60 20.31
N LEU A 292 -19.15 15.56 20.10
CA LEU A 292 -20.52 15.45 20.65
C LEU A 292 -21.26 14.22 20.11
N PHE A 293 -21.01 13.86 18.84
CA PHE A 293 -21.52 12.63 18.22
C PHE A 293 -20.37 11.78 17.66
N THR A 294 -20.15 10.62 18.27
CA THR A 294 -19.07 9.65 17.93
C THR A 294 -19.62 8.24 17.65
N PRO A 295 -20.49 8.05 16.64
CA PRO A 295 -21.08 6.75 16.36
C PRO A 295 -20.09 5.78 15.70
N SER A 296 -19.88 4.62 16.32
CA SER A 296 -19.20 3.46 15.69
C SER A 296 -20.20 2.60 14.92
N ARG A 297 -20.62 3.06 13.73
CA ARG A 297 -21.65 2.39 12.91
C ARG A 297 -21.12 1.83 11.61
N LEU A 298 -20.39 2.62 10.82
CA LEU A 298 -19.80 2.21 9.56
C LEU A 298 -18.30 2.44 9.65
N PHE A 299 -17.56 1.34 9.79
CA PHE A 299 -16.10 1.35 9.69
C PHE A 299 -15.70 1.51 8.22
N MET A 300 -14.71 2.36 7.94
CA MET A 300 -14.20 2.62 6.59
C MET A 300 -12.71 2.34 6.56
N ASP A 301 -12.27 1.53 5.59
CA ASP A 301 -10.87 1.22 5.30
C ASP A 301 -10.62 1.45 3.82
N LEU A 302 -9.78 2.43 3.52
CA LEU A 302 -9.59 2.94 2.16
C LEU A 302 -8.12 3.02 1.82
N SER A 303 -7.79 2.75 0.57
CA SER A 303 -6.45 2.94 0.04
C SER A 303 -6.46 3.61 -1.31
N TYR A 304 -5.48 4.50 -1.52
CA TYR A 304 -5.08 4.95 -2.86
C TYR A 304 -3.77 4.26 -3.23
N THR A 305 -3.70 3.70 -4.44
CA THR A 305 -2.50 3.07 -5.00
C THR A 305 -2.12 3.79 -6.29
N PHE A 306 -0.93 4.39 -6.28
CA PHE A 306 -0.33 5.09 -7.41
C PHE A 306 0.80 4.23 -7.97
N TYR A 307 0.83 4.04 -9.28
CA TYR A 307 1.87 3.30 -9.99
C TYR A 307 2.70 4.25 -10.85
N ALA A 308 3.99 3.97 -10.98
CA ALA A 308 4.92 4.81 -11.73
C ALA A 308 4.77 4.70 -13.26
N GLY A 309 4.19 3.60 -13.75
CA GLY A 309 4.14 3.25 -15.18
C GLY A 309 2.80 3.49 -15.88
N VAL A 310 1.75 3.90 -15.18
CA VAL A 310 0.39 4.01 -15.75
C VAL A 310 -0.30 5.34 -15.41
N PRO A 311 -1.16 5.87 -16.31
CA PRO A 311 -1.79 7.18 -16.17
C PRO A 311 -3.03 7.18 -15.26
N TYR A 312 -3.27 6.10 -14.52
CA TYR A 312 -4.36 5.99 -13.56
C TYR A 312 -3.84 5.69 -12.16
N PHE A 313 -4.66 5.94 -11.16
CA PHE A 313 -4.49 5.39 -9.82
C PHE A 313 -5.70 4.57 -9.43
N LEU A 314 -5.50 3.64 -8.49
CA LEU A 314 -6.57 2.81 -7.96
C LEU A 314 -7.01 3.30 -6.59
N LYS A 315 -8.29 3.14 -6.31
CA LYS A 315 -8.89 3.34 -4.99
C LYS A 315 -9.60 2.06 -4.59
N HIS A 316 -9.24 1.50 -3.45
CA HIS A 316 -9.92 0.34 -2.88
C HIS A 316 -10.52 0.74 -1.54
N GLY A 317 -11.82 0.49 -1.37
CA GLY A 317 -12.54 0.64 -0.11
C GLY A 317 -13.12 -0.69 0.39
N HIS A 318 -12.96 -0.93 1.68
CA HIS A 318 -13.69 -1.92 2.45
C HIS A 318 -14.45 -1.21 3.56
N MET A 319 -15.78 -1.35 3.59
CA MET A 319 -16.61 -0.80 4.66
C MET A 319 -17.36 -1.91 5.39
N GLN A 320 -17.54 -1.75 6.70
CA GLN A 320 -18.27 -2.73 7.51
C GLN A 320 -19.21 -2.02 8.48
N ALA A 321 -20.49 -2.41 8.45
CA ALA A 321 -21.45 -2.01 9.46
C ALA A 321 -21.15 -2.77 10.77
N THR A 322 -20.82 -2.04 11.83
CA THR A 322 -20.49 -2.62 13.15
C THR A 322 -21.69 -2.69 14.08
N ARG A 323 -22.81 -2.09 13.68
CA ARG A 323 -24.10 -2.14 14.36
C ARG A 323 -25.20 -1.90 13.36
N ASP A 324 -26.40 -2.41 13.64
CA ASP A 324 -27.59 -2.10 12.85
C ASP A 324 -27.87 -0.58 12.85
N PHE A 325 -28.08 -0.01 11.66
CA PHE A 325 -28.49 1.39 11.51
C PHE A 325 -29.13 1.66 10.14
N CYS A 326 -29.90 2.74 10.08
CA CYS A 326 -30.46 3.27 8.84
C CYS A 326 -29.52 4.32 8.24
N ALA A 327 -28.97 4.04 7.06
CA ALA A 327 -28.26 5.00 6.24
C ALA A 327 -29.25 5.66 5.28
N TRP A 328 -29.47 6.97 5.43
CA TRP A 328 -30.28 7.72 4.47
C TRP A 328 -29.56 7.80 3.12
N VAL A 329 -28.26 8.11 3.14
CA VAL A 329 -27.35 8.10 2.00
C VAL A 329 -25.97 7.69 2.50
N ALA A 330 -25.24 6.90 1.72
CA ALA A 330 -23.81 6.69 1.88
C ALA A 330 -23.11 6.81 0.53
N ARG A 331 -21.91 7.40 0.53
CA ARG A 331 -21.13 7.65 -0.69
C ARG A 331 -19.72 7.09 -0.58
N ASP A 332 -19.32 6.43 -1.67
CA ASP A 332 -17.95 6.04 -1.96
C ASP A 332 -17.24 7.11 -2.77
N ASP A 333 -18.00 7.85 -3.59
CA ASP A 333 -17.41 8.70 -4.61
C ASP A 333 -18.20 9.99 -4.86
N GLU A 334 -17.61 11.14 -4.53
CA GLU A 334 -18.20 12.47 -4.74
C GLU A 334 -17.08 13.44 -5.11
N TRP A 335 -17.03 13.90 -6.36
CA TRP A 335 -15.92 14.70 -6.87
C TRP A 335 -16.34 16.11 -7.24
N TYR A 336 -15.50 17.07 -6.90
CA TYR A 336 -15.74 18.49 -7.14
C TYR A 336 -14.56 19.16 -7.87
N PHE A 337 -14.80 19.60 -9.10
CA PHE A 337 -13.80 20.26 -9.95
C PHE A 337 -14.11 21.75 -10.08
N GLY A 338 -13.46 22.57 -9.26
CA GLY A 338 -13.63 24.03 -9.29
C GLY A 338 -12.95 24.66 -10.51
N GLY A 339 -13.50 25.79 -10.98
CA GLY A 339 -12.93 26.56 -12.09
C GLY A 339 -13.43 26.16 -13.49
N ARG A 340 -14.42 25.25 -13.56
CA ARG A 340 -15.02 24.73 -14.80
C ARG A 340 -13.96 24.24 -15.82
N PRO A 341 -13.13 23.25 -15.46
CA PRO A 341 -12.10 22.72 -16.35
C PRO A 341 -12.65 21.92 -17.54
N PHE A 342 -13.94 21.56 -17.51
CA PHE A 342 -14.57 20.70 -18.51
C PHE A 342 -15.83 21.35 -19.09
N ASN A 343 -16.22 20.89 -20.28
CA ASN A 343 -17.43 21.37 -20.96
C ASN A 343 -18.33 20.25 -21.50
N GLU A 344 -17.98 19.00 -21.24
CA GLU A 344 -18.77 17.82 -21.63
C GLU A 344 -18.62 16.68 -20.62
N SER A 345 -19.65 15.85 -20.50
CA SER A 345 -19.66 14.67 -19.63
C SER A 345 -19.49 13.37 -20.40
N LEU A 346 -18.96 12.38 -19.70
CA LEU A 346 -18.83 11.00 -20.16
C LEU A 346 -19.48 10.09 -19.14
N TRP A 347 -20.11 9.02 -19.62
CA TRP A 347 -20.55 7.94 -18.75
C TRP A 347 -20.38 6.59 -19.46
N MET A 348 -20.34 5.53 -18.68
CA MET A 348 -20.20 4.17 -19.20
C MET A 348 -21.32 3.29 -18.65
N ASP A 349 -21.98 2.55 -19.55
CA ASP A 349 -23.06 1.64 -19.21
C ASP A 349 -22.58 0.29 -18.65
N ASP A 350 -23.51 -0.57 -18.30
CA ASP A 350 -23.27 -1.93 -17.78
C ASP A 350 -22.59 -2.87 -18.80
N ALA A 351 -22.86 -2.67 -20.08
CA ALA A 351 -22.16 -3.34 -21.18
C ALA A 351 -20.73 -2.82 -21.37
N GLY A 352 -20.33 -1.76 -20.65
CA GLY A 352 -19.02 -1.16 -20.71
C GLY A 352 -18.81 -0.23 -21.90
N ARG A 353 -19.88 0.24 -22.55
CA ARG A 353 -19.82 1.21 -23.66
C ARG A 353 -19.76 2.63 -23.12
N VAL A 354 -18.93 3.47 -23.72
CA VAL A 354 -18.77 4.88 -23.32
C VAL A 354 -19.66 5.78 -24.17
N HIS A 355 -20.35 6.69 -23.51
CA HIS A 355 -21.27 7.64 -24.09
C HIS A 355 -20.87 9.06 -23.71
N GLU A 356 -20.90 9.97 -24.68
CA GLU A 356 -20.78 11.42 -24.46
C GLU A 356 -22.14 12.03 -24.12
N GLY A 357 -22.13 13.05 -23.26
CA GLY A 357 -23.33 13.78 -22.86
C GLY A 357 -23.96 13.27 -21.56
N PRO A 358 -25.18 13.73 -21.25
CA PRO A 358 -25.85 13.41 -19.99
C PRO A 358 -26.32 11.96 -19.95
N VAL A 359 -26.40 11.40 -18.74
CA VAL A 359 -26.94 10.05 -18.52
C VAL A 359 -28.47 10.09 -18.68
N PRO A 360 -29.07 9.22 -19.52
CA PRO A 360 -30.51 9.07 -19.58
C PRO A 360 -31.11 8.70 -18.22
N THR A 361 -32.32 9.18 -17.91
CA THR A 361 -32.94 8.96 -16.59
C THR A 361 -33.13 7.47 -16.27
N GLU A 362 -33.42 6.66 -17.28
CA GLU A 362 -33.57 5.21 -17.17
C GLU A 362 -32.23 4.48 -16.94
N GLN A 363 -31.10 5.12 -17.23
CA GLN A 363 -29.75 4.55 -17.05
C GLN A 363 -29.05 5.04 -15.80
N THR A 364 -29.66 5.95 -15.03
CA THR A 364 -28.99 6.64 -13.92
C THR A 364 -28.52 5.68 -12.82
N ASP A 365 -29.17 4.51 -12.67
CA ASP A 365 -28.81 3.45 -11.71
C ASP A 365 -27.94 2.32 -12.29
N HIS A 366 -27.52 2.44 -13.55
CA HIS A 366 -26.79 1.42 -14.31
C HIS A 366 -25.45 1.95 -14.85
N VAL A 367 -24.80 2.85 -14.10
CA VAL A 367 -23.58 3.52 -14.56
C VAL A 367 -22.32 2.89 -13.93
N TRP A 368 -21.41 2.44 -14.80
CA TRP A 368 -20.17 1.76 -14.43
C TRP A 368 -18.90 2.60 -14.64
N GLY A 369 -19.05 3.79 -15.19
CA GLY A 369 -17.98 4.78 -15.27
C GLY A 369 -18.54 6.18 -15.48
N VAL A 370 -17.79 7.18 -15.03
CA VAL A 370 -18.17 8.59 -15.12
C VAL A 370 -16.93 9.41 -15.38
N GLY A 371 -17.06 10.45 -16.19
CA GLY A 371 -16.00 11.42 -16.33
C GLY A 371 -16.46 12.73 -16.94
N PHE A 372 -15.47 13.58 -17.16
CA PHE A 372 -15.63 14.84 -17.85
C PHE A 372 -14.47 15.03 -18.82
N PHE A 373 -14.72 15.76 -19.90
CA PHE A 373 -13.65 16.21 -20.79
C PHE A 373 -13.90 17.61 -21.33
N HIS A 374 -12.86 18.18 -21.93
CA HIS A 374 -12.94 19.47 -22.60
C HIS A 374 -12.68 19.32 -24.11
N HIS A 375 -13.63 19.73 -24.95
CA HIS A 375 -13.54 19.57 -26.41
C HIS A 375 -12.27 20.15 -27.07
N GLN A 376 -11.75 21.29 -26.60
CA GLN A 376 -10.57 21.92 -27.23
C GLN A 376 -9.24 21.41 -26.66
N SER A 377 -9.02 21.53 -25.35
CA SER A 377 -7.77 21.05 -24.71
C SER A 377 -7.65 19.53 -24.65
N ARG A 378 -8.77 18.82 -24.81
CA ARG A 378 -8.89 17.35 -24.65
C ARG A 378 -8.58 16.86 -23.25
N ASP A 379 -8.42 17.74 -22.26
CA ASP A 379 -8.22 17.31 -20.86
C ASP A 379 -9.42 16.50 -20.40
N SER A 380 -9.15 15.39 -19.73
CA SER A 380 -10.19 14.54 -19.19
C SER A 380 -9.80 13.90 -17.86
N ILE A 381 -10.83 13.52 -17.13
CA ILE A 381 -10.75 12.60 -16.00
C ILE A 381 -11.88 11.60 -16.12
N PHE A 382 -11.59 10.32 -15.92
CA PHE A 382 -12.57 9.26 -16.02
C PHE A 382 -12.40 8.23 -14.90
N ALA A 383 -13.48 7.95 -14.17
CA ALA A 383 -13.55 6.96 -13.12
C ALA A 383 -14.27 5.71 -13.62
N ILE A 384 -13.74 4.53 -13.29
CA ILE A 384 -14.27 3.22 -13.68
C ILE A 384 -14.53 2.39 -12.41
N TYR A 385 -15.73 1.83 -12.28
CA TYR A 385 -16.02 0.78 -11.30
C TYR A 385 -15.41 -0.56 -11.74
N LEU A 386 -14.59 -1.15 -10.87
CA LEU A 386 -13.92 -2.44 -11.10
C LEU A 386 -14.47 -3.58 -10.22
N ASP A 387 -14.83 -3.29 -8.97
CA ASP A 387 -15.53 -4.22 -8.08
C ASP A 387 -16.46 -3.40 -7.17
N HIS A 388 -17.70 -3.82 -7.05
CA HIS A 388 -18.72 -3.15 -6.25
C HIS A 388 -19.66 -4.22 -5.69
N ARG A 389 -19.29 -4.79 -4.54
CA ARG A 389 -19.93 -5.97 -3.96
C ARG A 389 -20.41 -5.72 -2.56
N LEU A 390 -21.64 -6.15 -2.29
CA LEU A 390 -22.26 -6.17 -0.97
C LEU A 390 -22.35 -7.60 -0.45
N ASP A 391 -21.68 -7.88 0.66
CA ASP A 391 -21.74 -9.15 1.37
C ASP A 391 -22.61 -8.95 2.63
N LEU A 392 -23.74 -9.66 2.68
CA LEU A 392 -24.73 -9.54 3.76
C LEU A 392 -24.56 -10.66 4.81
N PRO A 393 -24.88 -10.39 6.09
CA PRO A 393 -24.89 -11.44 7.11
C PRO A 393 -25.99 -12.48 6.82
N ALA A 394 -25.84 -13.68 7.37
CA ALA A 394 -26.79 -14.75 7.16
C ALA A 394 -28.19 -14.37 7.67
N GLY A 395 -29.21 -14.49 6.82
CA GLY A 395 -30.60 -14.15 7.16
C GLY A 395 -30.96 -12.67 6.98
N ALA A 396 -30.06 -11.85 6.44
CA ALA A 396 -30.37 -10.49 6.02
C ALA A 396 -31.39 -10.47 4.87
N ASP A 397 -32.21 -9.42 4.84
CA ASP A 397 -33.06 -9.10 3.70
C ASP A 397 -32.26 -8.28 2.67
N PRO A 398 -32.00 -8.80 1.46
CA PRO A 398 -31.23 -8.09 0.44
C PRO A 398 -31.89 -6.78 -0.02
N GLU A 399 -33.22 -6.71 0.04
CA GLU A 399 -33.98 -5.53 -0.36
C GLU A 399 -33.91 -4.41 0.68
N ALA A 400 -33.42 -4.70 1.88
CA ALA A 400 -33.33 -3.71 2.95
C ALA A 400 -32.16 -2.74 2.75
N ALA A 401 -31.12 -3.12 2.00
CA ALA A 401 -29.97 -2.26 1.69
C ALA A 401 -29.48 -2.48 0.25
N PRO A 402 -30.27 -2.09 -0.76
CA PRO A 402 -29.89 -2.25 -2.15
C PRO A 402 -28.61 -1.47 -2.47
N LEU A 403 -27.69 -2.12 -3.16
CA LEU A 403 -26.45 -1.51 -3.64
C LEU A 403 -26.70 -0.86 -5.00
N TYR A 404 -26.54 0.47 -5.08
CA TYR A 404 -26.79 1.23 -6.30
C TYR A 404 -25.52 1.48 -7.10
N HIS A 405 -25.64 1.47 -8.43
CA HIS A 405 -24.65 2.02 -9.37
C HIS A 405 -25.17 3.36 -9.91
N HIS A 406 -25.58 4.21 -8.96
CA HIS A 406 -26.23 5.48 -9.24
C HIS A 406 -25.22 6.55 -9.65
N LEU A 407 -25.63 7.47 -10.52
CA LEU A 407 -24.83 8.63 -10.88
C LEU A 407 -25.65 9.92 -10.94
N ASP A 408 -25.30 10.87 -10.08
CA ASP A 408 -25.64 12.28 -10.24
C ASP A 408 -24.46 13.02 -10.88
N THR A 409 -24.68 13.72 -12.00
CA THR A 409 -23.66 14.59 -12.65
C THR A 409 -24.17 15.99 -12.85
N THR A 410 -23.26 16.97 -12.76
CA THR A 410 -23.54 18.37 -13.08
C THR A 410 -22.29 19.04 -13.64
N LEU A 411 -22.32 19.43 -14.92
CA LEU A 411 -21.23 20.18 -15.55
C LEU A 411 -21.14 21.63 -15.05
N ASP A 412 -22.31 22.25 -14.83
CA ASP A 412 -22.46 23.67 -14.47
C ASP A 412 -22.99 23.84 -13.03
N HIS A 413 -22.30 23.23 -12.08
CA HIS A 413 -22.67 23.32 -10.67
C HIS A 413 -22.62 24.77 -10.18
N SER A 414 -23.73 25.22 -9.58
CA SER A 414 -23.93 26.59 -9.11
C SER A 414 -24.62 26.61 -7.75
N LYS A 415 -24.26 27.58 -6.92
CA LYS A 415 -25.06 27.90 -5.72
C LYS A 415 -26.32 28.66 -6.17
N PRO A 416 -27.45 28.55 -5.43
CA PRO A 416 -28.65 29.31 -5.76
C PRO A 416 -28.37 30.80 -5.96
N GLY A 417 -28.69 31.33 -7.15
CA GLY A 417 -28.47 32.73 -7.51
C GLY A 417 -27.03 33.11 -7.89
N GLN A 418 -26.11 32.16 -8.06
CA GLN A 418 -24.74 32.39 -8.50
C GLN A 418 -24.45 31.74 -9.87
N PRO A 419 -23.47 32.24 -10.64
CA PRO A 419 -23.06 31.56 -11.87
C PRO A 419 -22.47 30.17 -11.60
N PRO A 420 -22.47 29.28 -12.60
CA PRO A 420 -21.74 28.02 -12.56
C PRO A 420 -20.25 28.23 -12.23
N HIS A 421 -19.71 27.39 -11.35
CA HIS A 421 -18.33 27.53 -10.86
C HIS A 421 -17.58 26.21 -10.73
N ALA A 422 -18.26 25.07 -10.91
CA ALA A 422 -17.64 23.75 -10.83
C ALA A 422 -18.35 22.72 -11.69
N SER A 423 -17.65 21.62 -11.97
CA SER A 423 -18.24 20.37 -12.44
C SER A 423 -18.20 19.36 -11.29
N VAL A 424 -19.27 18.59 -11.11
CA VAL A 424 -19.46 17.70 -9.96
C VAL A 424 -20.06 16.38 -10.41
N TRP A 425 -19.59 15.27 -9.85
CA TRP A 425 -20.34 14.02 -9.88
C TRP A 425 -20.45 13.43 -8.47
N CYS A 426 -21.50 12.64 -8.25
CA CYS A 426 -21.77 11.95 -7.01
C CYS A 426 -22.33 10.55 -7.30
N ARG A 427 -21.74 9.52 -6.69
CA ARG A 427 -22.17 8.12 -6.81
C ARG A 427 -22.51 7.55 -5.43
N PRO A 428 -23.77 7.70 -4.98
CA PRO A 428 -24.22 7.10 -3.73
C PRO A 428 -24.36 5.59 -3.89
N MET A 429 -23.68 4.82 -3.04
CA MET A 429 -23.81 3.35 -3.04
C MET A 429 -25.04 2.89 -2.26
N PHE A 430 -25.47 3.66 -1.25
CA PHE A 430 -26.71 3.46 -0.52
C PHE A 430 -27.53 4.74 -0.51
N ARG A 431 -28.84 4.61 -0.66
CA ARG A 431 -29.82 5.69 -0.55
C ARG A 431 -31.17 5.15 -0.05
N ASP A 432 -32.18 6.02 0.00
CA ASP A 432 -33.57 5.65 0.29
C ASP A 432 -33.79 4.91 1.62
N ASN A 433 -32.99 5.25 2.65
CA ASN A 433 -33.08 4.68 4.00
C ASN A 433 -32.67 3.19 4.08
N ALA A 434 -31.57 2.84 3.43
CA ALA A 434 -30.94 1.52 3.51
C ALA A 434 -30.72 1.08 4.98
N GLN A 435 -31.29 -0.06 5.35
CA GLN A 435 -31.10 -0.69 6.66
C GLN A 435 -29.88 -1.60 6.62
N LEU A 436 -28.76 -1.08 7.11
CA LEU A 436 -27.52 -1.85 7.22
C LEU A 436 -27.54 -2.66 8.52
N GLN A 437 -27.33 -3.97 8.39
CA GLN A 437 -27.22 -4.88 9.51
C GLN A 437 -25.77 -4.99 9.97
N THR A 438 -25.57 -5.34 11.22
CA THR A 438 -24.24 -5.68 11.75
C THR A 438 -23.60 -6.76 10.87
N ASP A 439 -22.32 -6.56 10.54
CA ASP A 439 -21.53 -7.40 9.63
C ASP A 439 -21.90 -7.34 8.15
N THR A 440 -22.78 -6.42 7.72
CA THR A 440 -22.84 -6.02 6.31
C THR A 440 -21.49 -5.46 5.88
N ARG A 441 -20.88 -6.04 4.84
CA ARG A 441 -19.57 -5.66 4.30
C ARG A 441 -19.69 -5.21 2.86
N LEU A 442 -18.93 -4.18 2.52
CA LEU A 442 -18.93 -3.57 1.20
C LEU A 442 -17.50 -3.55 0.66
N THR A 443 -17.31 -4.05 -0.55
CA THR A 443 -16.05 -4.01 -1.28
C THR A 443 -16.21 -3.08 -2.48
N LEU A 444 -15.29 -2.12 -2.61
CA LEU A 444 -15.32 -1.03 -3.58
C LEU A 444 -13.95 -0.94 -4.25
N ARG A 445 -13.88 -1.04 -5.56
CA ARG A 445 -12.64 -0.86 -6.31
C ARG A 445 -12.91 0.03 -7.51
N ASN A 446 -12.18 1.13 -7.57
CA ASN A 446 -12.28 2.13 -8.62
C ASN A 446 -10.91 2.37 -9.25
N ALA A 447 -10.88 2.66 -10.55
CA ALA A 447 -9.73 3.26 -11.23
C ALA A 447 -10.07 4.69 -11.66
N TYR A 448 -9.13 5.62 -11.50
CA TYR A 448 -9.27 7.00 -11.93
C TYR A 448 -8.18 7.31 -12.94
N LEU A 449 -8.57 7.48 -14.19
CA LEU A 449 -7.69 7.82 -15.29
C LEU A 449 -7.59 9.34 -15.41
N LEU A 450 -6.35 9.82 -15.53
CA LEU A 450 -6.07 11.17 -16.00
C LEU A 450 -5.32 11.01 -17.32
N ALA A 451 -5.98 11.34 -18.43
CA ALA A 451 -5.39 11.30 -19.78
C ALA A 451 -6.16 12.23 -20.71
N PRO A 452 -5.60 12.62 -21.87
CA PRO A 452 -6.37 13.28 -22.92
C PRO A 452 -7.49 12.37 -23.46
N TYR A 453 -8.69 12.91 -23.68
CA TYR A 453 -9.77 12.21 -24.37
C TYR A 453 -9.68 12.47 -25.89
N ALA A 454 -9.25 11.46 -26.65
CA ALA A 454 -9.05 11.57 -28.08
C ALA A 454 -10.37 11.74 -28.85
N GLU A 455 -10.35 12.51 -29.95
CA GLU A 455 -11.55 12.86 -30.73
C GLU A 455 -12.18 11.68 -31.48
N GLN A 456 -11.38 10.72 -31.92
CA GLN A 456 -11.87 9.59 -32.72
C GLN A 456 -11.99 8.31 -31.88
N ASP A 457 -10.98 8.03 -31.05
CA ASP A 457 -10.84 6.75 -30.38
C ASP A 457 -11.01 6.84 -28.84
N GLY A 458 -11.29 8.03 -28.30
CA GLY A 458 -11.31 8.24 -26.84
C GLY A 458 -12.29 7.33 -26.11
N ALA A 459 -13.50 7.13 -26.65
CA ALA A 459 -14.46 6.17 -26.11
C ALA A 459 -13.89 4.75 -26.13
N ALA A 460 -13.40 4.28 -27.27
CA ALA A 460 -12.86 2.93 -27.44
C ALA A 460 -11.63 2.66 -26.54
N GLU A 461 -10.78 3.66 -26.31
CA GLU A 461 -9.64 3.57 -25.39
C GLU A 461 -10.08 3.37 -23.93
N LEU A 462 -11.13 4.07 -23.50
CA LEU A 462 -11.71 3.90 -22.16
C LEU A 462 -12.40 2.54 -22.00
N GLU A 463 -13.13 2.08 -23.03
CA GLU A 463 -13.76 0.75 -23.08
C GLU A 463 -12.68 -0.35 -22.95
N ALA A 464 -11.61 -0.25 -23.76
CA ALA A 464 -10.49 -1.18 -23.73
C ALA A 464 -9.74 -1.15 -22.38
N LEU A 465 -9.56 0.03 -21.78
CA LEU A 465 -8.97 0.17 -20.45
C LEU A 465 -9.79 -0.57 -19.38
N ARG A 466 -11.13 -0.42 -19.38
CA ARG A 466 -11.97 -1.15 -18.43
C ARG A 466 -11.82 -2.66 -18.60
N GLU A 467 -11.92 -3.15 -19.83
CA GLU A 467 -11.78 -4.58 -20.11
C GLU A 467 -10.44 -5.13 -19.60
N ARG A 468 -9.35 -4.37 -19.83
CA ARG A 468 -8.01 -4.68 -19.31
C ARG A 468 -7.95 -4.72 -17.79
N LEU A 469 -8.50 -3.71 -17.10
CA LEU A 469 -8.44 -3.64 -15.64
C LEU A 469 -9.31 -4.69 -14.94
N LEU A 470 -10.38 -5.15 -15.60
CA LEU A 470 -11.21 -6.27 -15.14
C LEU A 470 -10.59 -7.64 -15.44
N SER A 471 -9.66 -7.72 -16.40
CA SER A 471 -9.02 -8.95 -16.85
C SER A 471 -7.49 -8.89 -16.68
N PRO A 472 -6.97 -8.86 -15.43
CA PRO A 472 -5.53 -8.79 -15.19
C PRO A 472 -4.80 -10.00 -15.78
N LEU A 473 -3.48 -9.88 -15.97
CA LEU A 473 -2.63 -11.01 -16.38
C LEU A 473 -2.81 -12.23 -15.46
N ILE A 474 -2.90 -13.42 -16.07
CA ILE A 474 -3.07 -14.67 -15.32
C ILE A 474 -1.68 -15.19 -14.93
N ALA A 475 -1.39 -15.17 -13.64
CA ALA A 475 -0.14 -15.67 -13.05
C ALA A 475 -0.25 -17.16 -12.68
N THR A 476 0.58 -18.02 -13.26
CA THR A 476 0.60 -19.46 -12.99
C THR A 476 2.01 -20.04 -12.96
N ALA A 477 2.17 -21.23 -12.37
CA ALA A 477 3.42 -21.98 -12.49
C ALA A 477 3.59 -22.51 -13.94
N PRO A 478 4.76 -22.37 -14.56
CA PRO A 478 5.00 -22.91 -15.90
C PRO A 478 4.83 -24.43 -15.94
N GLN A 479 4.17 -24.95 -16.98
CA GLN A 479 3.92 -26.39 -17.15
C GLN A 479 5.08 -27.17 -17.78
N SER A 480 6.08 -26.47 -18.30
CA SER A 480 7.22 -27.03 -19.03
C SER A 480 8.45 -26.17 -18.80
N THR A 481 9.65 -26.74 -18.95
CA THR A 481 10.95 -26.03 -18.91
C THR A 481 11.49 -25.73 -20.31
N ALA A 482 10.67 -25.84 -21.36
CA ALA A 482 11.09 -25.61 -22.75
C ALA A 482 11.69 -24.22 -23.00
N TYR A 483 11.33 -23.22 -22.19
CA TYR A 483 11.92 -21.87 -22.24
C TYR A 483 13.43 -21.83 -21.93
N PHE A 484 14.01 -22.91 -21.39
CA PHE A 484 15.46 -23.06 -21.23
C PHE A 484 16.21 -23.33 -22.55
N ALA A 485 15.54 -23.85 -23.59
CA ALA A 485 16.19 -24.37 -24.79
C ALA A 485 16.88 -23.30 -25.69
N GLY A 486 16.74 -22.01 -25.36
CA GLY A 486 17.37 -20.89 -26.06
C GLY A 486 18.21 -19.98 -25.16
N ALA A 487 18.59 -20.45 -23.97
CA ALA A 487 19.29 -19.64 -22.99
C ALA A 487 20.63 -19.09 -23.53
N ALA A 488 20.74 -17.78 -23.57
CA ALA A 488 21.91 -17.04 -24.02
C ALA A 488 22.57 -16.28 -22.87
N ASN A 489 23.86 -15.98 -23.02
CA ASN A 489 24.58 -15.15 -22.07
C ASN A 489 24.12 -13.70 -22.17
N THR A 490 24.10 -13.02 -21.03
CA THR A 490 23.83 -11.59 -20.92
C THR A 490 25.13 -10.85 -20.61
N THR A 491 25.17 -9.54 -20.87
CA THR A 491 26.36 -8.71 -20.61
C THR A 491 26.45 -8.18 -19.18
N GLN A 492 25.33 -8.10 -18.47
CA GLN A 492 25.24 -7.52 -17.13
C GLN A 492 24.73 -8.57 -16.13
N PRO A 493 25.53 -8.98 -15.13
CA PRO A 493 25.08 -9.94 -14.12
C PRO A 493 24.00 -9.32 -13.22
N LEU A 494 23.20 -10.18 -12.58
CA LEU A 494 22.20 -9.76 -11.60
C LEU A 494 22.83 -9.09 -10.37
N ALA A 495 23.96 -9.63 -9.89
CA ALA A 495 24.68 -9.07 -8.75
C ALA A 495 25.39 -7.75 -9.06
N ARG A 496 25.05 -6.73 -8.29
CA ARG A 496 25.82 -5.47 -8.23
C ARG A 496 27.12 -5.69 -7.45
N ILE A 497 27.99 -4.70 -7.47
CA ILE A 497 29.18 -4.66 -6.59
C ILE A 497 28.71 -4.76 -5.13
N GLY A 498 29.24 -5.72 -4.38
CA GLY A 498 28.83 -5.97 -2.99
C GLY A 498 27.82 -7.10 -2.83
N GLU A 499 27.18 -7.56 -3.91
CA GLU A 499 26.15 -8.61 -3.88
C GLU A 499 26.65 -9.96 -4.41
N ARG A 500 27.91 -10.07 -4.83
CA ARG A 500 28.45 -11.29 -5.47
C ARG A 500 28.78 -12.35 -4.44
N SER A 501 28.88 -13.61 -4.88
CA SER A 501 29.33 -14.73 -4.03
C SER A 501 30.68 -14.46 -3.36
N SER A 502 31.58 -13.74 -4.05
CA SER A 502 32.88 -13.31 -3.52
C SER A 502 32.82 -12.27 -2.41
N ASP A 503 31.75 -11.46 -2.35
CA ASP A 503 31.56 -10.41 -1.35
C ASP A 503 30.99 -10.94 -0.04
N TRP A 504 30.43 -12.15 -0.05
CA TRP A 504 29.74 -12.74 1.10
C TRP A 504 30.59 -12.84 2.38
N PRO A 505 31.84 -13.34 2.37
CA PRO A 505 32.66 -13.40 3.58
C PRO A 505 32.81 -12.03 4.26
N ARG A 506 32.96 -10.98 3.45
CA ARG A 506 33.08 -9.60 3.93
C ARG A 506 31.75 -9.07 4.47
N LYS A 507 30.65 -9.24 3.74
CA LYS A 507 29.30 -8.88 4.22
C LYS A 507 28.99 -9.55 5.55
N ARG A 508 29.30 -10.83 5.69
CA ARG A 508 29.14 -11.57 6.94
C ARG A 508 29.94 -10.94 8.09
N ALA A 509 31.19 -10.57 7.86
CA ALA A 509 32.02 -9.91 8.87
C ALA A 509 31.44 -8.55 9.30
N LEU A 510 30.90 -7.77 8.36
CA LEU A 510 30.20 -6.51 8.67
C LEU A 510 28.97 -6.78 9.55
N TRP A 511 28.10 -7.71 9.16
CA TRP A 511 26.91 -8.07 9.95
C TRP A 511 27.26 -8.61 11.34
N GLN A 512 28.34 -9.38 11.47
CA GLN A 512 28.85 -9.83 12.77
C GLN A 512 29.35 -8.67 13.62
N ALA A 513 30.14 -7.75 13.05
CA ALA A 513 30.63 -6.58 13.77
C ALA A 513 29.48 -5.68 14.27
N MET A 514 28.39 -5.53 13.51
CA MET A 514 27.22 -4.77 13.95
C MET A 514 26.45 -5.47 15.08
N ARG A 515 26.51 -6.81 15.19
CA ARG A 515 25.94 -7.56 16.34
C ARG A 515 26.68 -7.29 17.64
N ASP A 516 27.95 -6.87 17.58
CA ASP A 516 28.73 -6.48 18.77
C ASP A 516 28.29 -5.13 19.37
N VAL A 517 27.43 -4.38 18.66
CA VAL A 517 26.97 -3.06 19.10
C VAL A 517 25.70 -3.24 19.93
N PRO A 518 25.77 -3.06 21.26
CA PRO A 518 24.62 -3.27 22.12
C PRO A 518 23.55 -2.20 21.90
N GLU A 519 22.29 -2.61 22.05
CA GLU A 519 21.18 -1.68 22.21
C GLU A 519 21.13 -1.22 23.68
N ASP A 520 21.63 -0.01 23.92
CA ASP A 520 21.88 0.52 25.27
C ASP A 520 20.61 0.77 26.11
N GLN A 521 19.43 0.76 25.48
CA GLN A 521 18.14 0.91 26.15
C GLN A 521 17.65 -0.38 26.82
N PHE A 522 18.22 -1.56 26.49
CA PHE A 522 17.88 -2.81 27.17
C PHE A 522 18.89 -3.11 28.28
N HIS A 523 18.38 -3.30 29.49
CA HIS A 523 19.20 -3.72 30.62
C HIS A 523 19.78 -5.14 30.40
N GLY A 524 21.04 -5.34 30.78
CA GLY A 524 21.69 -6.65 30.74
C GLY A 524 22.54 -6.93 29.49
N GLY A 525 22.62 -6.00 28.53
CA GLY A 525 23.62 -6.02 27.45
C GLY A 525 23.48 -7.15 26.42
N LYS A 526 22.32 -7.85 26.40
CA LYS A 526 22.08 -8.98 25.48
C LYS A 526 21.49 -8.56 24.13
N ALA A 527 20.86 -7.38 24.06
CA ALA A 527 20.25 -6.86 22.84
C ALA A 527 21.29 -6.14 21.98
N ASN A 528 21.18 -6.28 20.66
CA ASN A 528 22.02 -5.59 19.69
C ASN A 528 21.22 -5.12 18.47
N LEU A 529 21.79 -4.18 17.71
CA LEU A 529 21.10 -3.50 16.61
C LEU A 529 20.61 -4.46 15.50
N VAL A 530 21.33 -5.55 15.25
CA VAL A 530 20.98 -6.52 14.20
C VAL A 530 19.84 -7.41 14.64
N ASP A 531 19.92 -7.99 15.85
CA ASP A 531 18.88 -8.88 16.37
C ASP A 531 17.57 -8.16 16.67
N MET A 532 17.65 -6.87 16.99
CA MET A 532 16.49 -5.99 17.09
C MET A 532 15.86 -5.62 15.74
N GLY A 533 16.47 -6.00 14.61
CA GLY A 533 15.97 -5.69 13.27
C GLY A 533 16.07 -4.22 12.90
N TYR A 534 17.03 -3.48 13.47
CA TYR A 534 17.19 -2.05 13.22
C TYR A 534 17.99 -1.77 11.94
N ILE A 535 18.83 -2.71 11.49
CA ILE A 535 19.61 -2.55 10.27
C ILE A 535 18.79 -2.99 9.06
N TYR A 536 18.48 -2.05 8.17
CA TYR A 536 17.71 -2.29 6.95
C TYR A 536 18.59 -2.67 5.78
N ASP A 537 19.75 -2.01 5.62
CA ASP A 537 20.67 -2.25 4.52
C ASP A 537 22.12 -2.02 4.91
N VAL A 538 23.02 -2.72 4.22
CA VAL A 538 24.47 -2.54 4.34
C VAL A 538 25.04 -2.53 2.93
N ARG A 539 25.34 -1.35 2.42
CA ARG A 539 25.88 -1.14 1.08
C ARG A 539 27.40 -0.99 1.12
N THR A 540 28.12 -1.63 0.21
CA THR A 540 29.60 -1.60 0.17
C THR A 540 30.13 -1.18 -1.19
N ARG A 541 30.98 -0.16 -1.24
CA ARG A 541 31.65 0.30 -2.47
C ARG A 541 33.15 0.45 -2.19
N GLY A 542 33.98 -0.46 -2.68
CA GLY A 542 35.37 -0.52 -2.26
C GLY A 542 35.46 -0.69 -0.74
N ASN A 543 36.20 0.17 -0.05
CA ASN A 543 36.33 0.15 1.42
C ASN A 543 35.29 1.04 2.14
N ASP A 544 34.34 1.62 1.42
CA ASP A 544 33.30 2.46 2.00
C ASP A 544 32.04 1.65 2.30
N VAL A 545 31.50 1.83 3.51
CA VAL A 545 30.29 1.15 3.99
C VAL A 545 29.20 2.18 4.28
N ARG A 546 28.01 1.95 3.73
CA ARG A 546 26.81 2.72 4.05
C ARG A 546 25.80 1.81 4.74
N VAL A 547 25.40 2.17 5.95
CA VAL A 547 24.40 1.43 6.72
C VAL A 547 23.11 2.25 6.75
N LEU A 548 22.03 1.66 6.27
CA LEU A 548 20.67 2.19 6.46
C LEU A 548 20.07 1.52 7.67
N MET A 549 19.63 2.30 8.65
CA MET A 549 18.99 1.77 9.86
C MET A 549 17.73 2.55 10.23
N THR A 550 16.93 1.94 11.10
CA THR A 550 15.70 2.52 11.66
C THR A 550 15.77 2.54 13.19
N MET A 551 14.73 3.09 13.81
CA MET A 551 14.45 2.99 15.24
C MET A 551 12.99 2.56 15.45
N PRO A 552 12.62 1.96 16.60
CA PRO A 552 11.24 1.55 16.87
C PRO A 552 10.20 2.67 16.74
N HIS A 553 10.56 3.91 17.10
CA HIS A 553 9.67 5.07 17.03
C HIS A 553 10.43 6.41 17.02
N LYS A 554 9.79 7.47 16.48
CA LYS A 554 10.33 8.84 16.39
C LYS A 554 10.61 9.50 17.76
N GLY A 555 9.96 9.01 18.81
CA GLY A 555 10.20 9.47 20.19
C GLY A 555 11.59 9.13 20.76
N ARG A 556 12.49 8.50 20.00
CA ARG A 556 13.90 8.27 20.38
C ARG A 556 14.81 9.31 19.69
N PRO A 557 14.99 10.52 20.25
CA PRO A 557 15.64 11.66 19.57
C PRO A 557 17.17 11.54 19.39
N LYS A 558 17.77 10.44 19.84
CA LYS A 558 19.21 10.27 20.00
C LYS A 558 19.79 9.25 19.03
N PHE A 559 19.43 9.31 17.76
CA PHE A 559 20.00 8.45 16.70
C PHE A 559 21.53 8.32 16.78
N ASN A 560 22.23 9.43 17.02
CA ASN A 560 23.69 9.46 17.14
C ASN A 560 24.24 8.60 18.30
N PHE A 561 23.45 8.29 19.34
CA PHE A 561 23.88 7.42 20.43
C PHE A 561 24.11 5.97 19.97
N LEU A 562 23.37 5.49 18.97
CA LEU A 562 23.55 4.16 18.39
C LEU A 562 24.40 4.21 17.12
N ALA A 563 24.21 5.24 16.30
CA ALA A 563 24.92 5.39 15.03
C ALA A 563 26.43 5.61 15.22
N ASN A 564 26.86 6.34 16.26
CA ASN A 564 28.30 6.60 16.48
C ASN A 564 29.06 5.35 16.94
N PRO A 565 28.61 4.57 17.94
CA PRO A 565 29.23 3.29 18.28
C PRO A 565 29.23 2.30 17.11
N LEU A 566 28.14 2.26 16.34
CA LEU A 566 28.04 1.44 15.13
C LEU A 566 29.12 1.82 14.10
N ARG A 567 29.24 3.11 13.81
CA ARG A 567 30.28 3.66 12.93
C ARG A 567 31.68 3.25 13.43
N ALA A 568 31.98 3.56 14.69
CA ALA A 568 33.28 3.29 15.29
C ALA A 568 33.64 1.79 15.29
N ARG A 569 32.66 0.91 15.51
CA ARG A 569 32.87 -0.54 15.49
C ARG A 569 33.20 -1.06 14.08
N LEU A 570 32.54 -0.53 13.06
CA LEU A 570 32.77 -0.89 11.66
C LEU A 570 34.11 -0.35 11.14
N GLU A 571 34.50 0.87 11.52
CA GLU A 571 35.79 1.48 11.16
C GLU A 571 37.01 0.78 11.78
N GLN A 572 36.82 -0.13 12.74
CA GLN A 572 37.89 -0.98 13.28
C GLN A 572 38.23 -2.19 12.38
N LEU A 573 37.40 -2.49 11.38
CA LEU A 573 37.66 -3.57 10.44
C LEU A 573 38.74 -3.14 9.45
N ALA A 574 39.75 -3.99 9.22
CA ALA A 574 40.94 -3.65 8.44
C ALA A 574 40.66 -3.26 6.98
N ASP A 575 39.50 -3.66 6.44
CA ASP A 575 39.04 -3.43 5.07
C ASP A 575 37.90 -2.39 4.99
N VAL A 576 37.77 -1.55 6.01
CA VAL A 576 36.80 -0.44 6.07
C VAL A 576 37.56 0.88 6.22
N ASN A 577 37.36 1.81 5.28
CA ASN A 577 37.99 3.14 5.29
C ASN A 577 37.03 4.21 5.82
N SER A 578 35.76 4.16 5.43
CA SER A 578 34.76 5.13 5.83
C SER A 578 33.39 4.49 6.04
N VAL A 579 32.64 5.00 7.01
CA VAL A 579 31.32 4.49 7.36
C VAL A 579 30.29 5.62 7.45
N VAL A 580 29.26 5.55 6.62
CA VAL A 580 28.09 6.43 6.65
C VAL A 580 26.92 5.66 7.25
N VAL A 581 26.29 6.21 8.29
CA VAL A 581 25.09 5.63 8.89
C VAL A 581 23.93 6.59 8.67
N GLU A 582 22.85 6.09 8.09
CA GLU A 582 21.65 6.86 7.76
C GLU A 582 20.43 6.32 8.49
N LEU A 583 19.57 7.23 8.90
CA LEU A 583 18.30 6.91 9.54
C LEU A 583 17.17 6.97 8.52
N THR A 584 16.33 5.94 8.49
CA THR A 584 15.03 5.97 7.82
C THR A 584 13.90 5.67 8.80
N TRP A 585 12.71 6.18 8.49
CA TRP A 585 11.45 5.85 9.16
C TRP A 585 10.51 5.01 8.27
N GLN A 586 10.94 4.73 7.04
CA GLN A 586 10.15 4.06 6.03
C GLN A 586 10.94 2.89 5.42
N PRO A 587 10.39 1.66 5.44
CA PRO A 587 9.18 1.26 6.17
C PRO A 587 9.34 1.44 7.69
N ALA A 588 8.22 1.60 8.42
CA ALA A 588 8.26 1.64 9.89
C ALA A 588 8.83 0.32 10.45
N TRP A 589 9.50 0.41 11.61
CA TRP A 589 9.96 -0.79 12.31
C TRP A 589 8.76 -1.61 12.80
N SER A 590 8.88 -2.94 12.76
CA SER A 590 7.90 -3.84 13.36
C SER A 590 8.60 -5.07 13.98
N PRO A 591 7.95 -5.76 14.94
CA PRO A 591 8.47 -6.99 15.52
C PRO A 591 8.77 -8.11 14.50
N ASN A 592 8.16 -8.06 13.30
CA ASN A 592 8.46 -9.01 12.24
C ASN A 592 9.93 -8.97 11.78
N ARG A 593 10.65 -7.86 12.04
CA ARG A 593 12.07 -7.70 11.69
C ARG A 593 13.03 -8.31 12.70
N LEU A 594 12.54 -8.78 13.85
CA LEU A 594 13.38 -9.45 14.83
C LEU A 594 13.95 -10.76 14.24
N THR A 595 15.24 -10.97 14.45
CA THR A 595 15.86 -12.28 14.20
C THR A 595 15.37 -13.30 15.23
N ASP A 596 15.68 -14.59 15.04
CA ASP A 596 15.31 -15.63 16.02
C ASP A 596 15.89 -15.33 17.41
N ALA A 597 17.15 -14.92 17.46
CA ALA A 597 17.79 -14.50 18.70
C ALA A 597 17.11 -13.28 19.33
N GLY A 598 16.68 -12.30 18.51
CA GLY A 598 15.93 -11.14 18.95
C GLY A 598 14.56 -11.49 19.52
N ARG A 599 13.81 -12.37 18.84
CA ARG A 599 12.50 -12.88 19.30
C ARG A 599 12.62 -13.62 20.62
N GLN A 600 13.55 -14.57 20.70
CA GLN A 600 13.82 -15.32 21.92
C GLN A 600 14.17 -14.40 23.09
N MET A 601 15.02 -13.39 22.85
CA MET A 601 15.39 -12.42 23.88
C MET A 601 14.20 -11.58 24.37
N MET A 602 13.29 -11.22 23.46
CA MET A 602 12.07 -10.49 23.78
C MET A 602 10.99 -11.38 24.40
N GLY A 603 11.23 -12.69 24.52
CA GLY A 603 10.24 -13.66 25.01
C GLY A 603 9.08 -13.86 24.05
N LEU A 604 9.28 -13.59 22.76
CA LEU A 604 8.33 -13.95 21.72
C LEU A 604 8.59 -15.41 21.32
N ASP A 605 7.67 -16.29 21.68
CA ASP A 605 7.67 -17.67 21.19
C ASP A 605 7.41 -17.68 19.66
N ASP A 606 7.85 -18.74 18.99
CA ASP A 606 7.70 -18.91 17.53
C ASP A 606 6.25 -19.02 17.04
#